data_AF-A0A1A6H5D1-F1
#
_entry.id   AF-A0A1A6H5D1-F1
#
_cell.length_a   1.000
_cell.length_b   1.000
_cell.length_c   1.000
_cell.angle_alpha   90.00
_cell.angle_beta   90.00
_cell.angle_gamma   90.00
#
_symmetry.space_group_name_H-M   'P 1'
#
loop_
_entity.id
_entity.type
_entity.pdbx_description
1 polymer ?
#
loop_
_entity_poly.entity_id
_entity_poly.type
_entity_poly.pdbx_seq_one_letter_code
_entity_poly.pdbx_strand_id
1 'polypeptide(L)'
;EEEEEEEEEEEEEEEEEEEEEEEEEEEEEEEQEKEKKRMCMQYFVAKKKFQQARKPYDVRDVIKQYSQGHLSLMVCIKELQRRLDQSIGKPSLFIPIPEKSKDRGSNTIGARLNQVEDKVTQLDQRLVIITDMLHQLLSLHQGGPSCNSRPQVVASDEGDSINPQLFLPSNSLPTYEQLTVPQMGPDEGS
;
A
#
# COMPACT_ATOMS: atom_id res chain seq x y z
N GLU A 1 -83.55 -8.57 37.01
CA GLU A 1 -82.92 -9.88 36.83
C GLU A 1 -82.05 -9.81 35.58
N GLU A 2 -82.44 -10.20 34.36
CA GLU A 2 -81.51 -10.09 33.20
C GLU A 2 -81.02 -8.66 32.89
N GLU A 3 -81.89 -7.64 32.88
CA GLU A 3 -81.47 -6.23 32.66
C GLU A 3 -80.68 -5.64 33.85
N GLU A 4 -80.85 -6.17 35.06
CA GLU A 4 -80.08 -5.71 36.24
C GLU A 4 -78.71 -6.40 36.29
N GLU A 5 -78.60 -7.65 35.82
CA GLU A 5 -77.33 -8.36 35.64
C GLU A 5 -76.51 -7.75 34.50
N GLU A 6 -77.14 -7.33 33.39
CA GLU A 6 -76.45 -6.60 32.31
C GLU A 6 -75.99 -5.21 32.77
N GLU A 7 -76.78 -4.47 33.57
CA GLU A 7 -76.34 -3.19 34.16
C GLU A 7 -75.21 -3.38 35.19
N GLU A 8 -75.22 -4.44 36.01
CA GLU A 8 -74.13 -4.77 36.93
C GLU A 8 -72.84 -5.19 36.17
N GLU A 9 -72.96 -5.95 35.08
CA GLU A 9 -71.81 -6.30 34.22
C GLU A 9 -71.24 -5.07 33.49
N GLU A 10 -72.08 -4.15 33.00
CA GLU A 10 -71.62 -2.88 32.40
C GLU A 10 -70.94 -1.96 33.44
N GLU A 11 -71.45 -1.88 34.67
CA GLU A 11 -70.81 -1.13 35.75
C GLU A 11 -69.46 -1.75 36.18
N GLU A 12 -69.36 -3.08 36.22
CA GLU A 12 -68.08 -3.78 36.49
C GLU A 12 -67.06 -3.57 35.35
N GLU A 13 -67.48 -3.59 34.09
CA GLU A 13 -66.60 -3.30 32.95
C GLU A 13 -66.13 -1.83 32.95
N GLU A 14 -66.99 -0.88 33.29
CA GLU A 14 -66.61 0.54 33.43
C GLU A 14 -65.62 0.75 34.60
N GLU A 15 -65.80 0.07 35.73
CA GLU A 15 -64.85 0.13 36.86
C GLU A 15 -63.49 -0.50 36.49
N GLU A 16 -63.47 -1.62 35.74
CA GLU A 16 -62.22 -2.23 35.26
C GLU A 16 -61.49 -1.33 34.25
N GLU A 17 -62.21 -0.67 33.33
CA GLU A 17 -61.62 0.29 32.38
C GLU A 17 -61.04 1.52 33.10
N GLU A 18 -61.73 2.04 34.12
CA GLU A 18 -61.22 3.16 34.94
C GLU A 18 -59.96 2.76 35.74
N GLU A 19 -59.92 1.54 36.30
CA GLU A 19 -58.72 1.03 37.00
C GLU A 19 -57.53 0.84 36.04
N GLU A 20 -57.75 0.32 34.82
CA GLU A 20 -56.70 0.18 33.81
C GLU A 20 -56.16 1.55 33.35
N GLU A 21 -57.03 2.55 33.15
CA GLU A 21 -56.61 3.91 32.80
C GLU A 21 -55.79 4.58 33.92
N GLU A 22 -56.17 4.39 35.19
CA GLU A 22 -55.40 4.90 36.33
C GLU A 22 -54.02 4.22 36.44
N GLU A 23 -53.92 2.90 36.20
CA GLU A 23 -52.64 2.19 36.18
C GLU A 23 -51.73 2.67 35.04
N GLU A 24 -52.27 2.91 33.85
CA GLU A 24 -51.51 3.45 32.71
C GLU A 24 -50.99 4.88 33.00
N GLU A 25 -51.79 5.75 33.61
CA GLU A 25 -51.37 7.10 34.01
C GLU A 25 -50.25 7.07 35.07
N GLU A 26 -50.34 6.17 36.07
CA GLU A 26 -49.29 5.98 37.07
C GLU A 26 -47.97 5.47 36.45
N GLU A 27 -48.05 4.52 35.50
CA GLU A 27 -46.87 4.03 34.78
C GLU A 27 -46.21 5.12 33.93
N GLU A 28 -46.99 5.95 33.23
CA GLU A 28 -46.47 7.08 32.46
C GLU A 28 -45.80 8.12 33.37
N GLU A 29 -46.38 8.44 34.53
CA GLU A 29 -45.78 9.37 35.49
C GLU A 29 -44.45 8.81 36.03
N GLU A 30 -44.39 7.51 36.34
CA GLU A 30 -43.16 6.85 36.79
C GLU A 30 -42.08 6.85 35.69
N GLU A 31 -42.47 6.61 34.42
CA GLU A 31 -41.54 6.70 33.28
C GLU A 31 -41.01 8.11 33.10
N GLN A 32 -41.87 9.13 33.18
CA GLN A 32 -41.47 10.52 33.13
C GLN A 32 -40.54 10.89 34.30
N GLU A 33 -40.77 10.37 35.50
CA GLU A 33 -39.88 10.59 36.65
C GLU A 33 -38.51 9.93 36.42
N LYS A 34 -38.50 8.67 35.94
CA LYS A 34 -37.28 7.95 35.57
C LYS A 34 -36.50 8.72 34.51
N GLU A 35 -37.18 9.28 33.51
CA GLU A 35 -36.57 10.09 32.47
C GLU A 35 -35.99 11.40 33.02
N LYS A 36 -36.76 12.16 33.81
CA LYS A 36 -36.28 13.38 34.48
C LYS A 36 -35.02 13.09 35.31
N LYS A 37 -35.02 12.00 36.07
CA LYS A 37 -33.88 11.55 36.89
C LYS A 37 -32.66 11.20 36.04
N ARG A 38 -32.84 10.50 34.92
CA ARG A 38 -31.79 10.19 33.94
C ARG A 38 -31.17 11.47 33.37
N MET A 39 -32.00 12.43 32.97
CA MET A 39 -31.57 13.70 32.41
C MET A 39 -30.81 14.55 33.45
N CYS A 40 -31.29 14.61 34.69
CA CYS A 40 -30.57 15.26 35.79
C CYS A 40 -29.20 14.62 36.02
N MET A 41 -29.12 13.30 36.05
CA MET A 41 -27.85 12.59 36.22
C MET A 41 -26.87 12.90 35.08
N GLN A 42 -27.33 12.87 33.82
CA GLN A 42 -26.52 13.25 32.66
C GLN A 42 -26.05 14.70 32.76
N TYR A 43 -26.91 15.63 33.16
CA TYR A 43 -26.56 17.03 33.39
C TYR A 43 -25.44 17.18 34.43
N PHE A 44 -25.52 16.47 35.57
CA PHE A 44 -24.47 16.55 36.58
C PHE A 44 -23.13 15.96 36.11
N VAL A 45 -23.15 14.88 35.33
CA VAL A 45 -21.94 14.32 34.70
C VAL A 45 -21.35 15.32 33.70
N ALA A 46 -22.17 15.91 32.84
CA ALA A 46 -21.75 16.91 31.87
C ALA A 46 -21.17 18.15 32.57
N LYS A 47 -21.84 18.66 33.61
CA LYS A 47 -21.39 19.78 34.45
C LYS A 47 -20.04 19.50 35.09
N LYS A 48 -19.82 18.30 35.65
CA LYS A 48 -18.53 17.89 36.22
C LYS A 48 -17.43 17.81 35.16
N LYS A 49 -17.70 17.18 34.01
CA LYS A 49 -16.75 17.11 32.88
C LYS A 49 -16.38 18.50 32.37
N PHE A 50 -17.36 19.39 32.23
CA PHE A 50 -17.14 20.77 31.81
C PHE A 50 -16.30 21.55 32.82
N GLN A 51 -16.61 21.44 34.12
CA GLN A 51 -15.81 22.06 35.17
C GLN A 51 -14.37 21.52 35.20
N GLN A 52 -14.18 20.22 34.96
CA GLN A 52 -12.85 19.62 34.88
C GLN A 52 -12.07 20.13 33.66
N ALA A 53 -12.71 20.25 32.50
CA ALA A 53 -12.09 20.78 31.28
C ALA A 53 -11.68 22.26 31.39
N ARG A 54 -12.36 23.04 32.24
CA ARG A 54 -12.00 24.45 32.52
C ARG A 54 -10.82 24.61 33.48
N LYS A 55 -10.48 23.57 34.24
CA LYS A 55 -9.29 23.63 35.12
C LYS A 55 -8.04 23.63 34.23
N PRO A 56 -7.02 24.43 34.55
CA PRO A 56 -5.73 24.32 33.87
C PRO A 56 -5.21 22.88 34.00
N TYR A 57 -4.55 22.38 32.97
CA TYR A 57 -4.01 21.03 32.94
C TYR A 57 -3.11 20.78 34.15
N ASP A 58 -3.33 19.68 34.88
CA ASP A 58 -2.40 19.22 35.92
C ASP A 58 -1.11 18.78 35.21
N VAL A 59 0.05 19.20 35.73
CA VAL A 59 1.36 18.74 35.23
C VAL A 59 1.45 17.21 35.19
N ARG A 60 0.73 16.52 36.08
CA ARG A 60 0.61 15.05 36.06
C ARG A 60 -0.11 14.52 34.82
N ASP A 61 -1.15 15.21 34.34
CA ASP A 61 -1.89 14.80 33.14
C ASP A 61 -1.03 15.00 31.89
N VAL A 62 -0.27 16.09 31.83
CA VAL A 62 0.70 16.36 30.75
C VAL A 62 1.79 15.29 30.71
N ILE A 63 2.36 14.95 31.87
CA ILE A 63 3.37 13.90 31.99
C ILE A 63 2.78 12.55 31.58
N LYS A 64 1.57 12.22 32.03
CA LYS A 64 0.90 10.95 31.71
C LYS A 64 0.62 10.85 30.21
N GLN A 65 0.08 11.89 29.59
CA GLN A 65 -0.15 11.94 28.14
C GLN A 65 1.16 11.75 27.37
N TYR A 66 2.21 12.48 27.74
CA TYR A 66 3.52 12.36 27.10
C TYR A 66 4.09 10.95 27.25
N SER A 67 4.05 10.37 28.45
CA SER A 67 4.54 9.01 28.70
C SER A 67 3.84 7.95 27.86
N GLN A 68 2.51 8.05 27.70
CA GLN A 68 1.70 7.15 26.87
C GLN A 68 2.01 7.33 25.39
N GLY A 69 2.09 8.58 24.91
CA GLY A 69 2.45 8.90 23.53
C GLY A 69 3.86 8.43 23.18
N HIS A 70 4.82 8.65 24.08
CA HIS A 70 6.20 8.20 23.91
C HIS A 70 6.29 6.67 23.85
N LEU A 71 5.58 5.95 24.72
CA LEU A 71 5.53 4.49 24.67
C LEU A 71 4.90 3.98 23.36
N SER A 72 3.79 4.58 22.92
CA SER A 72 3.12 4.23 21.66
C SER A 72 4.06 4.40 20.47
N LEU A 73 4.75 5.55 20.41
CA LEU A 73 5.74 5.83 19.36
C LEU A 73 6.90 4.83 19.41
N MET A 74 7.43 4.54 20.60
CA MET A 74 8.52 3.58 20.79
C MET A 74 8.14 2.17 20.30
N VAL A 75 6.92 1.70 20.59
CA VAL A 75 6.43 0.41 20.13
C VAL A 75 6.27 0.41 18.60
N CYS A 76 5.73 1.48 18.02
CA CYS A 76 5.61 1.63 16.57
C CYS A 76 6.98 1.57 15.89
N ILE A 77 7.98 2.30 16.40
CA ILE A 77 9.36 2.28 15.88
C ILE A 77 9.95 0.87 15.98
N LYS A 78 9.79 0.18 17.12
CA LYS A 78 10.28 -1.19 17.29
C LYS A 78 9.63 -2.18 16.33
N GLU A 79 8.33 -2.04 16.08
CA GLU A 79 7.60 -2.89 15.14
C GLU A 79 8.04 -2.63 13.69
N LEU A 80 8.23 -1.37 13.31
CA LEU A 80 8.79 -1.00 12.01
C LEU A 80 10.20 -1.57 11.84
N GLN A 81 11.07 -1.43 12.85
CA GLN A 81 12.41 -2.01 12.84
C GLN A 81 12.35 -3.54 12.68
N ARG A 82 11.48 -4.21 13.45
CA ARG A 82 11.28 -5.66 13.37
C ARG A 82 10.83 -6.11 11.98
N ARG A 83 9.90 -5.39 11.34
CA ARG A 83 9.43 -5.69 9.98
C ARG A 83 10.53 -5.47 8.95
N LEU A 84 11.31 -4.40 9.09
CA LEU A 84 12.45 -4.08 8.23
C LEU A 84 13.53 -5.17 8.33
N ASP A 85 13.92 -5.53 9.54
CA ASP A 85 14.92 -6.57 9.81
C ASP A 85 14.52 -7.93 9.19
N GLN A 86 13.21 -8.19 9.10
CA GLN A 86 12.66 -9.41 8.54
C GLN A 86 12.50 -9.38 7.01
N SER A 87 12.07 -8.26 6.43
CA SER A 87 11.76 -8.18 4.99
C SER A 87 12.99 -7.85 4.15
N ILE A 88 13.78 -6.89 4.59
CA ILE A 88 14.99 -6.41 3.89
C ILE A 88 16.18 -7.30 4.25
N GLY A 89 16.14 -7.93 5.43
CA GLY A 89 17.31 -8.54 6.08
C GLY A 89 18.00 -7.51 6.97
N LYS A 90 18.84 -7.97 7.91
CA LYS A 90 19.58 -7.08 8.82
C LYS A 90 20.29 -5.99 8.00
N PRO A 91 20.12 -4.68 8.29
CA PRO A 91 20.97 -3.64 7.72
C PRO A 91 22.46 -3.88 8.03
N SER A 92 22.73 -4.72 9.03
CA SER A 92 24.02 -5.32 9.36
C SER A 92 24.65 -6.18 8.25
N LEU A 93 24.04 -6.38 7.08
CA LEU A 93 24.81 -6.84 5.90
C LEU A 93 25.94 -5.84 5.54
N PHE A 94 25.91 -4.61 6.07
CA PHE A 94 27.00 -3.63 6.01
C PHE A 94 27.88 -3.54 7.29
N ILE A 95 27.56 -4.25 8.39
CA ILE A 95 28.36 -4.24 9.63
C ILE A 95 28.57 -5.68 10.15
N PRO A 96 29.81 -6.18 10.28
CA PRO A 96 30.07 -7.57 10.69
C PRO A 96 29.88 -7.73 12.20
N ILE A 97 28.79 -8.40 12.63
CA ILE A 97 28.56 -8.84 14.02
C ILE A 97 28.06 -10.30 13.98
N PRO A 98 28.52 -11.19 14.88
CA PRO A 98 28.64 -12.61 14.57
C PRO A 98 27.31 -13.39 14.63
N GLU A 99 27.34 -14.44 13.82
CA GLU A 99 26.41 -15.56 13.67
C GLU A 99 25.61 -15.91 14.93
N LYS A 100 24.27 -15.81 14.87
CA LYS A 100 23.27 -16.74 15.48
C LYS A 100 21.88 -16.56 14.83
N SER A 101 21.73 -16.83 13.54
CA SER A 101 20.39 -16.97 12.92
C SER A 101 20.51 -17.65 11.54
N LYS A 102 20.95 -18.91 11.52
CA LYS A 102 21.28 -19.65 10.29
C LYS A 102 20.07 -20.31 9.60
N ASP A 103 18.85 -20.14 10.10
CA ASP A 103 17.65 -20.80 9.53
C ASP A 103 16.59 -19.87 8.92
N ARG A 104 16.82 -18.55 8.82
CA ARG A 104 15.84 -17.62 8.22
C ARG A 104 16.39 -16.80 7.04
N GLY A 105 17.39 -17.34 6.35
CA GLY A 105 18.24 -16.59 5.42
C GLY A 105 17.94 -16.70 3.92
N SER A 106 16.96 -17.50 3.46
CA SER A 106 16.80 -17.73 2.00
C SER A 106 15.76 -16.84 1.30
N ASN A 107 14.86 -16.17 2.03
CA ASN A 107 13.69 -15.49 1.45
C ASN A 107 13.61 -13.98 1.76
N THR A 108 14.70 -13.36 2.23
CA THR A 108 14.74 -11.88 2.38
C THR A 108 14.91 -11.21 1.01
N ILE A 109 14.47 -9.97 0.89
CA ILE A 109 14.66 -9.17 -0.34
C ILE A 109 16.16 -9.05 -0.65
N GLY A 110 17.01 -8.84 0.36
CA GLY A 110 18.46 -8.78 0.19
C GLY A 110 19.08 -10.07 -0.35
N ALA A 111 18.69 -11.24 0.17
CA ALA A 111 19.20 -12.53 -0.31
C ALA A 111 18.79 -12.81 -1.76
N ARG A 112 17.59 -12.38 -2.16
CA ARG A 112 17.11 -12.50 -3.55
C ARG A 112 17.81 -11.54 -4.48
N LEU A 113 18.06 -10.31 -4.03
CA LEU A 113 18.78 -9.30 -4.81
C LEU A 113 20.22 -9.74 -5.08
N ASN A 114 20.93 -10.22 -4.05
CA ASN A 114 22.30 -10.71 -4.20
C ASN A 114 22.38 -11.88 -5.20
N GLN A 115 21.44 -12.84 -5.16
CA GLN A 115 21.36 -13.90 -6.17
C GLN A 115 21.13 -13.37 -7.60
N VAL A 116 20.40 -12.27 -7.75
CA VAL A 116 20.21 -11.63 -9.05
C VAL A 116 21.50 -10.92 -9.47
N GLU A 117 22.19 -10.21 -8.58
CA GLU A 117 23.49 -9.58 -8.83
C GLU A 117 24.55 -10.61 -9.29
N ASP A 118 24.63 -11.75 -8.61
CA ASP A 118 25.53 -12.86 -8.99
C ASP A 118 25.22 -13.37 -10.41
N LYS A 119 23.94 -13.55 -10.73
CA LYS A 119 23.50 -13.99 -12.06
C LYS A 119 23.82 -12.96 -13.13
N VAL A 120 23.62 -11.67 -12.85
CA VAL A 120 23.96 -10.58 -13.78
C VAL A 120 25.46 -10.54 -14.03
N THR A 121 26.27 -10.69 -12.98
CA THR A 121 27.73 -10.76 -13.09
C THR A 121 28.18 -11.96 -13.92
N GLN A 122 27.53 -13.11 -13.77
CA GLN A 122 27.81 -14.28 -14.59
C GLN A 122 27.44 -14.07 -16.07
N LEU A 123 26.32 -13.42 -16.34
CA LEU A 123 25.91 -13.08 -17.71
C LEU A 123 26.90 -12.12 -18.34
N ASP A 124 27.37 -11.11 -17.61
CA ASP A 124 28.39 -10.17 -18.07
C ASP A 124 29.69 -10.90 -18.48
N GLN A 125 30.21 -11.78 -17.62
CA GLN A 125 31.39 -12.59 -17.94
C GLN A 125 31.18 -13.46 -19.19
N ARG A 126 29.99 -14.06 -19.36
CA ARG A 126 29.69 -14.86 -20.55
C ARG A 126 29.60 -14.00 -21.81
N LEU A 127 29.03 -12.80 -21.72
CA LEU A 127 29.00 -11.86 -22.85
C LEU A 127 30.41 -11.47 -23.26
N VAL A 128 31.30 -11.18 -22.32
CA VAL A 128 32.72 -10.90 -22.61
C VAL A 128 33.37 -12.06 -23.36
N ILE A 129 33.16 -13.31 -22.90
CA ILE A 129 33.69 -14.50 -23.59
C ILE A 129 33.13 -14.61 -25.01
N ILE A 130 31.82 -14.42 -25.20
CA ILE A 130 31.19 -14.48 -26.51
C ILE A 130 31.78 -13.41 -27.44
N THR A 131 31.95 -12.18 -26.96
CA THR A 131 32.55 -11.09 -27.74
C THR A 131 33.99 -11.41 -28.14
N ASP A 132 34.80 -11.97 -27.24
CA ASP A 132 36.17 -12.37 -27.54
C ASP A 132 36.22 -13.48 -28.61
N MET A 133 35.37 -14.50 -28.48
CA MET A 133 35.24 -15.56 -29.48
C MET A 133 34.82 -15.01 -30.85
N LEU A 134 33.87 -14.07 -30.89
CA LEU A 134 33.42 -13.44 -32.13
C LEU A 134 34.54 -12.59 -32.77
N HIS A 135 35.31 -11.83 -31.98
CA HIS A 135 36.48 -11.11 -32.49
C HIS A 135 37.54 -12.05 -33.06
N GLN A 136 37.79 -13.20 -32.41
CA GLN A 136 38.72 -14.20 -32.91
C GLN A 136 38.28 -14.77 -34.26
N LEU A 137 36.98 -15.07 -34.43
CA LEU A 137 36.41 -15.53 -35.69
C LEU A 137 36.49 -14.47 -36.80
N LEU A 138 36.18 -13.21 -36.49
CA LEU A 138 36.33 -12.08 -37.42
C LEU A 138 37.80 -11.88 -37.84
N SER A 139 38.72 -11.99 -36.90
CA SER A 139 40.16 -11.83 -37.16
C SER A 139 40.72 -12.98 -38.01
N LEU A 140 40.19 -14.20 -37.88
CA LEU A 140 40.51 -15.34 -38.75
C LEU A 140 39.95 -15.13 -40.18
N HIS A 141 38.79 -14.51 -40.33
CA HIS A 141 38.20 -14.20 -41.64
C HIS A 141 38.92 -13.07 -42.38
N GLN A 142 39.52 -12.11 -41.67
CA GLN A 142 40.26 -10.98 -42.25
C GLN A 142 41.72 -11.34 -42.64
N GLY A 143 42.15 -12.58 -42.43
CA GLY A 143 43.51 -13.07 -42.65
C GLY A 143 43.79 -13.82 -43.96
N GLY A 144 43.03 -13.57 -45.04
CA GLY A 144 43.29 -14.07 -46.41
C GLY A 144 43.70 -12.93 -47.36
N PRO A 145 44.64 -13.14 -48.30
CA PRO A 145 45.68 -12.17 -48.67
C PRO A 145 45.22 -10.99 -49.53
N SER A 146 45.77 -9.81 -49.24
CA SER A 146 45.75 -8.66 -50.14
C SER A 146 46.73 -8.88 -51.30
N CYS A 147 46.22 -8.96 -52.54
CA CYS A 147 46.84 -8.29 -53.68
C CYS A 147 45.91 -8.24 -54.92
N ASN A 148 45.79 -7.00 -55.44
CA ASN A 148 45.47 -6.58 -56.80
C ASN A 148 44.01 -6.61 -57.29
N SER A 149 43.31 -5.46 -57.15
CA SER A 149 43.01 -4.52 -58.26
C SER A 149 41.95 -3.47 -57.86
N ARG A 150 42.30 -2.18 -57.93
CA ARG A 150 41.33 -1.07 -58.12
C ARG A 150 41.15 -0.86 -59.63
N PRO A 151 40.18 -0.04 -60.11
CA PRO A 151 38.77 0.10 -59.71
C PRO A 151 37.86 0.00 -60.96
N GLN A 152 36.66 -0.58 -60.91
CA GLN A 152 35.61 -0.21 -61.88
C GLN A 152 34.21 -0.28 -61.29
N VAL A 153 33.58 0.89 -61.36
CA VAL A 153 32.15 1.15 -61.38
C VAL A 153 31.41 0.18 -62.30
N VAL A 154 30.40 -0.53 -61.78
CA VAL A 154 29.13 -0.80 -62.46
C VAL A 154 28.11 -1.22 -61.42
N ALA A 155 27.06 -0.43 -61.30
CA ALA A 155 25.84 -0.76 -60.57
C ALA A 155 24.91 -1.55 -61.51
N SER A 156 24.31 -2.63 -61.00
CA SER A 156 23.04 -3.27 -61.41
C SER A 156 22.91 -4.54 -60.55
N ASP A 157 22.11 -4.56 -59.50
CA ASP A 157 20.65 -4.82 -59.45
C ASP A 157 20.38 -6.27 -59.02
N GLU A 158 19.32 -6.45 -58.22
CA GLU A 158 18.75 -7.69 -57.66
C GLU A 158 19.19 -8.09 -56.22
N GLY A 159 18.26 -7.92 -55.27
CA GLY A 159 18.07 -8.83 -54.13
C GLY A 159 18.59 -8.40 -52.75
N ASP A 160 17.71 -7.75 -51.98
CA ASP A 160 17.63 -7.77 -50.51
C ASP A 160 18.89 -7.33 -49.72
N SER A 161 19.16 -6.01 -49.72
CA SER A 161 20.20 -5.40 -48.89
C SER A 161 19.58 -4.73 -47.66
N ILE A 162 19.51 -5.46 -46.55
CA ILE A 162 19.32 -4.86 -45.22
C ILE A 162 20.49 -3.91 -44.95
N ASN A 163 20.14 -2.62 -44.79
CA ASN A 163 21.07 -1.51 -44.70
C ASN A 163 21.93 -1.59 -43.42
N PRO A 164 23.27 -1.68 -43.49
CA PRO A 164 24.12 -1.75 -42.29
C PRO A 164 24.26 -0.40 -41.56
N GLN A 165 23.61 0.67 -42.04
CA GLN A 165 23.69 2.02 -41.44
C GLN A 165 22.78 2.24 -40.21
N LEU A 166 22.04 1.24 -39.74
CA LEU A 166 21.27 1.35 -38.49
C LEU A 166 22.10 1.10 -37.23
N PHE A 167 23.32 0.57 -37.35
CA PHE A 167 24.25 0.42 -36.24
C PHE A 167 25.21 1.62 -36.20
N LEU A 168 24.72 2.74 -35.68
CA LEU A 168 25.59 3.85 -35.28
C LEU A 168 26.54 3.35 -34.16
N PRO A 169 27.83 3.74 -34.18
CA PRO A 169 28.76 3.41 -33.12
C PRO A 169 28.24 4.00 -31.80
N SER A 170 28.09 3.12 -30.81
CA SER A 170 27.44 3.37 -29.54
C SER A 170 28.02 4.60 -28.85
N ASN A 171 27.25 5.70 -28.81
CA ASN A 171 27.24 6.73 -27.74
C ASN A 171 26.24 7.90 -27.97
N SER A 172 25.37 7.89 -28.99
CA SER A 172 24.26 8.87 -29.06
C SER A 172 22.92 8.19 -28.76
N LEU A 173 22.19 8.71 -27.75
CA LEU A 173 20.81 8.30 -27.47
C LEU A 173 19.91 8.57 -28.69
N PRO A 174 18.85 7.76 -28.92
CA PRO A 174 17.91 7.97 -30.02
C PRO A 174 17.27 9.36 -29.94
N THR A 175 17.15 10.04 -31.08
CA THR A 175 16.51 11.36 -31.16
C THR A 175 14.99 11.21 -31.06
N TYR A 176 14.32 12.13 -30.35
CA TYR A 176 12.88 12.14 -30.02
C TYR A 176 11.94 11.75 -31.18
N GLU A 177 12.27 12.13 -32.41
CA GLU A 177 11.52 11.81 -33.63
C GLU A 177 11.39 10.31 -33.93
N GLN A 178 12.31 9.47 -33.42
CA GLN A 178 12.32 8.02 -33.68
C GLN A 178 11.37 7.24 -32.75
N LEU A 179 10.81 7.90 -31.74
CA LEU A 179 9.94 7.29 -30.74
C LEU A 179 8.47 7.69 -30.90
N THR A 180 8.13 8.57 -31.85
CA THR A 180 6.73 8.89 -32.12
C THR A 180 6.10 7.83 -33.00
N VAL A 181 4.98 7.27 -32.53
CA VAL A 181 4.07 6.47 -33.36
C VAL A 181 3.53 7.33 -34.51
N PRO A 182 3.31 6.77 -35.72
CA PRO A 182 2.66 7.52 -36.79
C PRO A 182 1.28 7.99 -36.34
N GLN A 183 1.06 9.30 -36.28
CA GLN A 183 -0.29 9.84 -36.15
C GLN A 183 -1.08 9.46 -37.40
N MET A 184 -2.06 8.58 -37.23
CA MET A 184 -3.18 8.49 -38.15
C MET A 184 -3.95 9.81 -38.03
N GLY A 185 -3.82 10.66 -39.06
CA GLY A 185 -4.49 11.96 -39.11
C GLY A 185 -6.01 11.81 -39.03
N PRO A 186 -6.73 12.83 -38.52
CA PRO A 186 -8.18 12.80 -38.48
C PRO A 186 -8.76 12.82 -39.90
N ASP A 187 -9.68 11.88 -40.11
CA ASP A 187 -10.57 11.76 -41.26
C ASP A 187 -11.34 13.08 -41.44
N GLU A 188 -11.03 13.82 -42.50
CA GLU A 188 -11.76 15.02 -42.92
C GLU A 188 -13.07 14.55 -43.56
N GLY A 189 -14.19 14.86 -42.89
CA GLY A 189 -15.52 14.56 -43.41
C GLY A 189 -15.80 15.26 -44.73
N SER A 190 -16.38 14.51 -45.66
CA SER A 190 -17.35 15.02 -46.63
C SER A 190 -18.29 13.91 -47.09
#